data_AF-A0A956M7B8-F1
#
_entry.id   AF-A0A956M7B8-F1
#
_cell.length_a   1.000
_cell.length_b   1.000
_cell.length_c   1.000
_cell.angle_alpha   90.00
_cell.angle_beta   90.00
_cell.angle_gamma   90.00
#
_symmetry.space_group_name_H-M   'P 1'
#
loop_
_entity.id
_entity.type
_entity.pdbx_description
1 polymer ?
#
loop_
_entity_poly.entity_id
_entity_poly.type
_entity_poly.pdbx_seq_one_letter_code
_entity_poly.pdbx_strand_id
1 'polypeptide(L)'
;GLAWAMLGFAEQLEFLATLEDEELSPFGGKSSLEAMMRKAAEATSNFYIENTPTDGIPYWDTGAPNLYRLGNFLDRKSDPFNTWEPVDSSAAVIASQGLLRLGRYLKSRGMDETGHRLWQAGLTVVDALLSPPYLSTDSAHQGLLLHAIYHRPNGWDYVPQGSKIPNGEACMWGDYHAREVALYLQRLLNNEIYYTFFSGVDND
;
A
#
# COMPACT_ATOMS: atom_id res chain seq x y z
N GLY A 1 9.59 -1.28 -0.40
CA GLY A 1 9.91 -2.27 -1.46
C GLY A 1 8.69 -3.06 -1.90
N LEU A 2 8.19 -3.97 -1.05
CA LEU A 2 7.03 -4.81 -1.34
C LEU A 2 5.79 -4.03 -1.81
N ALA A 3 5.44 -2.93 -1.12
CA ALA A 3 4.28 -2.10 -1.46
C ALA A 3 4.33 -1.57 -2.91
N TRP A 4 5.52 -1.21 -3.42
CA TRP A 4 5.69 -0.79 -4.81
C TRP A 4 5.42 -1.92 -5.80
N ALA A 5 5.83 -3.15 -5.47
CA ALA A 5 5.51 -4.31 -6.30
C ALA A 5 3.99 -4.57 -6.31
N MET A 6 3.33 -4.48 -5.15
CA MET A 6 1.88 -4.67 -5.04
C MET A 6 1.11 -3.65 -5.90
N LEU A 7 1.38 -2.36 -5.71
CA LEU A 7 0.71 -1.30 -6.47
C LEU A 7 1.08 -1.38 -7.95
N GLY A 8 2.37 -1.52 -8.26
CA GLY A 8 2.87 -1.56 -9.63
C GLY A 8 2.25 -2.69 -10.44
N PHE A 9 2.23 -3.93 -9.94
CA PHE A 9 1.60 -5.03 -10.68
C PHE A 9 0.07 -4.85 -10.79
N ALA A 10 -0.61 -4.33 -9.77
CA ALA A 10 -2.04 -4.07 -9.83
C ALA A 10 -2.38 -3.02 -10.92
N GLU A 11 -1.62 -1.93 -10.97
CA GLU A 11 -1.78 -0.88 -11.98
C GLU A 11 -1.42 -1.36 -13.38
N GLN A 12 -0.35 -2.15 -13.53
CA GLN A 12 0.01 -2.73 -14.82
C GLN A 12 -1.04 -3.72 -15.33
N LEU A 13 -1.73 -4.47 -14.45
CA LEU A 13 -2.87 -5.31 -14.85
C LEU A 13 -4.05 -4.47 -15.37
N GLU A 14 -4.33 -3.33 -14.74
CA GLU A 14 -5.35 -2.38 -15.21
C GLU A 14 -4.98 -1.82 -16.59
N PHE A 15 -3.71 -1.47 -16.81
CA PHE A 15 -3.22 -0.95 -18.08
C PHE A 15 -3.17 -2.01 -19.18
N LEU A 16 -2.64 -3.21 -18.91
CA LEU A 16 -2.64 -4.32 -19.87
C LEU A 16 -4.05 -4.65 -20.38
N ALA A 17 -5.07 -4.48 -19.54
CA ALA A 17 -6.46 -4.72 -19.94
C ALA A 17 -6.91 -3.79 -21.08
N THR A 18 -6.32 -2.60 -21.24
CA THR A 18 -6.69 -1.62 -22.26
C THR A 18 -5.96 -1.79 -23.59
N LEU A 19 -4.89 -2.59 -23.65
CA LEU A 19 -4.11 -2.81 -24.87
C LEU A 19 -4.71 -3.91 -25.73
N GLU A 20 -4.53 -3.81 -27.05
CA GLU A 20 -4.94 -4.85 -28.00
C GLU A 20 -3.95 -6.04 -27.98
N ASP A 21 -4.44 -7.23 -28.35
CA ASP A 21 -3.64 -8.46 -28.29
C ASP A 21 -2.44 -8.41 -29.25
N GLU A 22 -2.60 -7.78 -30.42
CA GLU A 22 -1.55 -7.63 -31.44
C GLU A 22 -0.37 -6.80 -30.94
N GLU A 23 -0.62 -5.76 -30.15
CA GLU A 23 0.42 -4.91 -29.56
C GLU A 23 1.32 -5.71 -28.60
N LEU A 24 0.73 -6.71 -27.95
CA LEU A 24 1.40 -7.55 -26.96
C LEU A 24 2.02 -8.82 -27.56
N SER A 25 1.72 -9.15 -28.82
CA SER A 25 2.25 -10.34 -29.50
C SER A 25 3.79 -10.41 -29.51
N PRO A 26 4.53 -9.32 -29.78
CA PRO A 26 6.01 -9.36 -29.76
C PRO A 26 6.60 -9.62 -28.36
N PHE A 27 5.81 -9.42 -27.29
CA PHE A 27 6.22 -9.53 -25.90
C PHE A 27 5.74 -10.82 -25.21
N GLY A 28 5.21 -11.78 -25.98
CA GLY A 28 4.72 -13.06 -25.47
C GLY A 28 3.19 -13.13 -25.28
N GLY A 29 2.46 -12.09 -25.70
CA GLY A 29 1.00 -12.07 -25.73
C GLY A 29 0.33 -11.69 -24.40
N LYS A 30 -0.85 -11.07 -24.50
CA LYS A 30 -1.63 -10.55 -23.37
C LYS A 30 -1.85 -11.57 -22.27
N SER A 31 -2.26 -12.79 -22.63
CA SER A 31 -2.53 -13.86 -21.67
C SER A 31 -1.32 -14.25 -20.81
N SER A 32 -0.13 -14.31 -21.41
CA SER A 32 1.11 -14.68 -20.70
C SER A 32 1.55 -13.57 -19.74
N LEU A 33 1.51 -12.33 -20.22
CA LEU A 33 1.87 -11.15 -19.43
C LEU A 33 0.90 -10.96 -18.25
N GLU A 34 -0.41 -11.05 -18.49
CA GLU A 34 -1.43 -10.97 -17.45
C GLU A 34 -1.23 -12.05 -16.40
N ALA A 35 -0.99 -13.31 -16.80
CA ALA A 35 -0.78 -14.41 -15.87
C ALA A 35 0.46 -14.19 -14.98
N MET A 36 1.55 -13.69 -15.56
CA MET A 36 2.78 -13.38 -14.82
C MET A 36 2.56 -12.25 -13.82
N MET A 37 1.98 -11.13 -14.27
CA MET A 37 1.74 -9.96 -13.41
C MET A 37 0.74 -10.27 -12.30
N ARG A 38 -0.34 -11.00 -12.62
CA ARG A 38 -1.34 -11.43 -11.64
C ARG A 38 -0.72 -12.32 -10.57
N LYS A 39 0.10 -13.29 -10.97
CA LYS A 39 0.83 -14.15 -10.02
C LYS A 39 1.69 -13.32 -9.06
N ALA A 40 2.41 -12.32 -9.56
CA ALA A 40 3.24 -11.45 -8.74
C ALA A 40 2.41 -10.54 -7.82
N ALA A 41 1.32 -9.94 -8.32
CA ALA A 41 0.42 -9.09 -7.55
C ALA A 41 -0.24 -9.87 -6.39
N GLU A 42 -0.76 -11.07 -6.67
CA GLU A 42 -1.38 -11.93 -5.65
C GLU A 42 -0.35 -12.41 -4.63
N ALA A 43 0.83 -12.88 -5.06
CA ALA A 43 1.87 -13.37 -4.15
C ALA A 43 2.36 -12.29 -3.18
N THR A 44 2.61 -11.08 -3.69
CA THR A 44 3.07 -9.95 -2.86
C THR A 44 1.98 -9.43 -1.93
N SER A 45 0.73 -9.36 -2.41
CA SER A 45 -0.41 -8.91 -1.60
C SER A 45 -0.79 -9.90 -0.50
N ASN A 46 -0.73 -11.20 -0.79
CA ASN A 46 -0.97 -12.23 0.21
C ASN A 46 0.12 -12.24 1.28
N PHE A 47 1.39 -12.14 0.86
CA PHE A 47 2.50 -12.01 1.80
C PHE A 47 2.35 -10.78 2.70
N TYR A 48 1.95 -9.63 2.14
CA TYR A 48 1.68 -8.42 2.93
C TYR A 48 0.63 -8.67 4.01
N ILE A 49 -0.53 -9.23 3.64
CA ILE A 49 -1.64 -9.50 4.58
C ILE A 49 -1.20 -10.48 5.67
N GLU A 50 -0.44 -11.52 5.31
CA GLU A 50 0.01 -12.56 6.24
C GLU A 50 1.11 -12.07 7.21
N ASN A 51 1.83 -11.00 6.87
CA ASN A 51 3.02 -10.54 7.61
C ASN A 51 2.91 -9.08 8.09
N THR A 52 1.68 -8.59 8.24
CA THR A 52 1.40 -7.23 8.74
C THR A 52 0.47 -7.32 9.97
N PRO A 53 0.62 -6.43 10.98
CA PRO A 53 -0.35 -6.25 12.05
C PRO A 53 -1.82 -6.17 11.59
N THR A 54 -2.75 -6.41 12.50
CA THR A 54 -4.21 -6.52 12.19
C THR A 54 -4.85 -5.27 11.61
N ASP A 55 -4.24 -4.10 11.78
CA ASP A 55 -4.65 -2.83 11.16
C ASP A 55 -4.00 -2.58 9.79
N GLY A 56 -3.13 -3.48 9.35
CA GLY A 56 -2.51 -3.42 8.05
C GLY A 56 -1.39 -2.40 7.95
N ILE A 57 -0.79 -1.93 9.05
CA ILE A 57 0.39 -1.05 9.02
C ILE A 57 1.66 -1.86 9.27
N PRO A 58 2.58 -1.97 8.29
CA PRO A 58 3.75 -2.84 8.40
C PRO A 58 4.85 -2.18 9.26
N TYR A 59 5.71 -3.02 9.82
CA TYR A 59 7.02 -2.57 10.27
C TYR A 59 7.90 -2.26 9.06
N TRP A 60 8.90 -1.38 9.23
CA TRP A 60 9.73 -0.88 8.13
C TRP A 60 10.39 -1.98 7.29
N ASP A 61 10.66 -3.15 7.90
CA ASP A 61 11.14 -4.36 7.22
C ASP A 61 10.51 -5.59 7.88
N THR A 62 9.95 -6.50 7.08
CA THR A 62 9.34 -7.76 7.56
C THR A 62 10.37 -8.69 8.22
N GLY A 63 11.66 -8.51 7.93
CA GLY A 63 12.80 -9.16 8.54
C GLY A 63 13.59 -8.27 9.51
N ALA A 64 13.01 -7.17 10.00
CA ALA A 64 13.71 -6.26 10.91
C ALA A 64 14.25 -7.00 12.16
N PRO A 65 15.49 -6.69 12.59
CA PRO A 65 16.27 -7.54 13.48
C PRO A 65 15.66 -7.69 14.88
N ASN A 66 14.85 -6.74 15.36
CA ASN A 66 14.24 -6.78 16.68
C ASN A 66 12.74 -7.08 16.68
N LEU A 67 12.14 -7.50 15.57
CA LEU A 67 10.70 -7.85 15.52
C LEU A 67 10.31 -8.91 16.54
N TYR A 68 11.19 -9.91 16.77
CA TYR A 68 10.94 -10.97 17.76
C TYR A 68 10.72 -10.44 19.17
N ARG A 69 11.23 -9.24 19.49
CA ARG A 69 11.05 -8.60 20.80
C ARG A 69 9.67 -7.98 20.99
N LEU A 70 8.89 -7.86 19.92
CA LEU A 70 7.51 -7.39 19.93
C LEU A 70 6.50 -8.51 20.23
N GLY A 71 6.96 -9.75 20.42
CA GLY A 71 6.08 -10.91 20.64
C GLY A 71 5.17 -11.17 19.44
N ASN A 72 3.91 -11.53 19.69
CA ASN A 72 2.90 -11.80 18.65
C ASN A 72 2.36 -10.48 18.06
N PHE A 73 3.21 -9.71 17.38
CA PHE A 73 2.84 -8.41 16.84
C PHE A 73 1.82 -8.49 15.70
N LEU A 74 1.71 -9.65 15.02
CA LEU A 74 0.75 -9.89 13.94
C LEU A 74 -0.70 -10.03 14.44
N ASP A 75 -0.91 -10.41 15.71
CA ASP A 75 -2.25 -10.64 16.29
C ASP A 75 -2.87 -9.38 16.93
N ARG A 76 -2.27 -8.21 16.69
CA ARG A 76 -2.71 -6.94 17.28
C ARG A 76 -2.49 -5.79 16.31
N LYS A 77 -2.99 -4.61 16.68
CA LYS A 77 -2.70 -3.38 15.95
C LYS A 77 -1.22 -3.02 16.04
N SER A 78 -0.72 -2.37 15.01
CA SER A 78 0.61 -1.78 15.00
C SER A 78 0.79 -0.74 16.11
N ASP A 79 2.01 -0.58 16.61
CA ASP A 79 2.35 0.40 17.65
C ASP A 79 3.53 1.25 17.18
N PRO A 80 3.31 2.49 16.71
CA PRO A 80 4.39 3.35 16.25
C PRO A 80 5.29 3.87 17.37
N PHE A 81 4.93 3.66 18.65
CA PHE A 81 5.65 4.17 19.82
C PHE A 81 6.35 3.07 20.64
N ASN A 82 6.45 1.85 20.09
CA ASN A 82 7.18 0.76 20.71
C ASN A 82 8.69 1.07 20.84
N THR A 83 9.44 0.18 21.49
CA THR A 83 10.86 0.41 21.79
C THR A 83 11.86 -0.26 20.84
N TRP A 84 11.39 -1.05 19.87
CA TRP A 84 12.21 -2.02 19.14
C TRP A 84 12.33 -1.73 17.65
N GLU A 85 11.21 -1.61 16.92
CA GLU A 85 11.22 -1.41 15.47
C GLU A 85 10.14 -0.40 15.04
N PRO A 86 10.46 0.57 14.16
CA PRO A 86 9.45 1.50 13.67
C PRO A 86 8.50 0.86 12.66
N VAL A 87 7.28 1.38 12.62
CA VAL A 87 6.33 1.15 11.54
C VAL A 87 6.68 2.00 10.32
N ASP A 88 6.14 1.67 9.15
CA ASP A 88 6.22 2.52 7.96
C ASP A 88 4.84 2.72 7.34
N SER A 89 4.19 3.83 7.69
CA SER A 89 2.89 4.21 7.14
C SER A 89 2.93 4.50 5.64
N SER A 90 4.09 4.89 5.10
CA SER A 90 4.23 5.15 3.67
C SER A 90 4.15 3.87 2.84
N ALA A 91 4.74 2.77 3.33
CA ALA A 91 4.53 1.46 2.76
C ALA A 91 3.07 1.00 2.89
N ALA A 92 2.42 1.29 4.03
CA ALA A 92 1.02 0.92 4.24
C ALA A 92 0.08 1.57 3.22
N VAL A 93 0.22 2.87 3.00
CA VAL A 93 -0.68 3.61 2.12
C VAL A 93 -0.53 3.19 0.66
N ILE A 94 0.70 2.96 0.20
CA ILE A 94 0.98 2.41 -1.14
C ILE A 94 0.40 1.01 -1.29
N ALA A 95 0.60 0.15 -0.28
CA ALA A 95 0.07 -1.21 -0.27
C ALA A 95 -1.47 -1.21 -0.32
N SER A 96 -2.13 -0.29 0.40
CA SER A 96 -3.59 -0.18 0.39
C SER A 96 -4.15 0.07 -1.00
N GLN A 97 -3.49 0.90 -1.81
CA GLN A 97 -3.88 1.15 -3.20
C GLN A 97 -3.72 -0.11 -4.05
N GLY A 98 -2.61 -0.83 -3.90
CA GLY A 98 -2.39 -2.12 -4.57
C GLY A 98 -3.48 -3.15 -4.22
N LEU A 99 -3.83 -3.27 -2.93
CA LEU A 99 -4.88 -4.15 -2.44
C LEU A 99 -6.27 -3.81 -3.01
N LEU A 100 -6.62 -2.53 -3.00
CA LEU A 100 -7.92 -2.05 -3.52
C LEU A 100 -8.04 -2.26 -5.03
N ARG A 101 -7.00 -1.88 -5.80
CA ARG A 101 -6.97 -2.05 -7.26
C ARG A 101 -6.98 -3.52 -7.65
N LEU A 102 -6.11 -4.35 -7.07
CA LEU A 102 -6.07 -5.78 -7.34
C LEU A 102 -7.38 -6.46 -6.92
N GLY A 103 -7.96 -6.09 -5.78
CA GLY A 103 -9.23 -6.62 -5.31
C GLY A 103 -10.38 -6.37 -6.30
N ARG A 104 -10.44 -5.17 -6.90
CA ARG A 104 -11.41 -4.86 -7.96
C ARG A 104 -11.11 -5.59 -9.26
N TYR A 105 -9.84 -5.65 -9.65
CA TYR A 105 -9.40 -6.37 -10.85
C TYR A 105 -9.82 -7.85 -10.78
N LEU A 106 -9.58 -8.53 -9.66
CA LEU A 106 -9.95 -9.94 -9.51
C LEU A 106 -11.47 -10.14 -9.51
N LYS A 107 -12.25 -9.25 -8.88
CA LYS A 107 -13.72 -9.26 -8.98
C LYS A 107 -14.20 -9.14 -10.42
N SER A 108 -13.63 -8.25 -11.22
CA SER A 108 -14.02 -8.11 -12.64
C SER A 108 -13.67 -9.33 -13.49
N ARG A 109 -12.76 -10.20 -13.00
CA ARG A 109 -12.43 -11.51 -13.59
C ARG A 109 -13.20 -12.68 -12.99
N GLY A 110 -14.23 -12.43 -12.17
CA GLY A 110 -15.07 -13.46 -11.55
C GLY A 110 -14.44 -14.16 -10.35
N MET A 111 -13.36 -13.62 -9.78
CA MET A 111 -12.68 -14.14 -8.58
C MET A 111 -13.16 -13.39 -7.32
N ASP A 112 -14.47 -13.49 -7.04
CA ASP A 112 -15.16 -12.62 -6.08
C ASP A 112 -14.65 -12.74 -4.64
N GLU A 113 -14.38 -13.96 -4.15
CA GLU A 113 -13.92 -14.20 -2.78
C GLU A 113 -12.54 -13.58 -2.54
N THR A 114 -11.56 -13.92 -3.38
CA THR A 114 -10.20 -13.36 -3.31
C THR A 114 -10.23 -11.85 -3.47
N GLY A 115 -10.97 -11.35 -4.46
CA GLY A 115 -11.10 -9.92 -4.69
C GLY A 115 -11.78 -9.19 -3.52
N HIS A 116 -12.74 -9.81 -2.84
CA HIS A 116 -13.37 -9.26 -1.64
C HIS A 116 -12.41 -9.21 -0.46
N ARG A 117 -11.62 -10.27 -0.24
CA ARG A 117 -10.58 -10.29 0.80
C ARG A 117 -9.57 -9.16 0.65
N LEU A 118 -9.01 -8.99 -0.55
CA LEU A 118 -8.04 -7.94 -0.82
C LEU A 118 -8.66 -6.54 -0.68
N TRP A 119 -9.87 -6.35 -1.20
CA TRP A 119 -10.61 -5.11 -1.06
C TRP A 119 -10.81 -4.73 0.41
N GLN A 120 -11.26 -5.68 1.24
CA GLN A 120 -11.48 -5.44 2.65
C GLN A 120 -10.17 -5.16 3.40
N ALA A 121 -9.09 -5.87 3.06
CA ALA A 121 -7.76 -5.59 3.62
C ALA A 121 -7.30 -4.16 3.28
N GLY A 122 -7.47 -3.72 2.03
CA GLY A 122 -7.16 -2.35 1.62
C GLY A 122 -7.95 -1.31 2.39
N LEU A 123 -9.26 -1.53 2.59
CA LEU A 123 -10.10 -0.64 3.40
C LEU A 123 -9.68 -0.60 4.87
N THR A 124 -9.30 -1.74 5.46
CA THR A 124 -8.78 -1.80 6.85
C THR A 124 -7.53 -0.94 7.00
N VAL A 125 -6.61 -0.99 6.04
CA VAL A 125 -5.39 -0.16 6.06
C VAL A 125 -5.75 1.32 5.98
N VAL A 126 -6.64 1.70 5.06
CA VAL A 126 -7.06 3.10 4.90
C VAL A 126 -7.76 3.64 6.15
N ASP A 127 -8.63 2.84 6.78
CA ASP A 127 -9.32 3.20 8.03
C ASP A 127 -8.32 3.52 9.15
N ALA A 128 -7.27 2.70 9.29
CA ALA A 128 -6.20 2.93 10.26
C ALA A 128 -5.40 4.21 9.94
N LEU A 129 -5.05 4.43 8.67
CA LEU A 129 -4.25 5.58 8.22
C LEU A 129 -5.00 6.92 8.33
N LEU A 130 -6.33 6.91 8.19
CA LEU A 130 -7.18 8.10 8.35
C LEU A 130 -7.53 8.41 9.82
N SER A 131 -6.87 7.73 10.76
CA SER A 131 -7.06 7.93 12.20
C SER A 131 -5.73 8.26 12.89
N PRO A 132 -5.72 9.05 13.97
CA PRO A 132 -4.55 9.13 14.84
C PRO A 132 -4.16 7.74 15.38
N PRO A 133 -2.85 7.46 15.56
CA PRO A 133 -1.74 8.40 15.46
C PRO A 133 -1.17 8.60 14.05
N TYR A 134 -1.73 7.94 13.03
CA TYR A 134 -1.21 7.98 11.65
C TYR A 134 -1.58 9.26 10.90
N LEU A 135 -2.85 9.65 10.96
CA LEU A 135 -3.27 10.94 10.41
C LEU A 135 -2.78 12.06 11.31
N SER A 136 -2.00 12.98 10.75
CA SER A 136 -1.61 14.19 11.45
C SER A 136 -2.84 15.07 11.71
N THR A 137 -3.07 15.40 12.99
CA THR A 137 -4.07 16.38 13.42
C THR A 137 -3.43 17.66 13.95
N ASP A 138 -2.10 17.75 13.94
CA ASP A 138 -1.36 18.91 14.41
C ASP A 138 -1.28 19.97 13.31
N SER A 139 -1.89 21.14 13.54
CA SER A 139 -1.85 22.27 12.62
C SER A 139 -0.46 22.86 12.37
N ALA A 140 0.52 22.58 13.24
CA ALA A 140 1.91 22.99 13.06
C ALA A 140 2.71 21.99 12.23
N HIS A 141 2.22 20.76 12.05
CA HIS A 141 2.86 19.74 11.24
C HIS A 141 2.50 19.89 9.76
N GLN A 142 3.49 19.81 8.86
CA GLN A 142 3.28 20.07 7.44
C GLN A 142 2.92 18.82 6.61
N GLY A 143 3.20 17.63 7.15
CA GLY A 143 2.82 16.36 6.52
C GLY A 143 1.46 15.85 6.96
N LEU A 144 0.81 15.07 6.09
CA LEU A 144 -0.51 14.48 6.32
C LEU A 144 -0.41 13.15 7.06
N LEU A 145 0.49 12.28 6.62
CA LEU A 145 0.63 10.91 7.12
C LEU A 145 1.94 10.76 7.90
N LEU A 146 1.82 10.47 9.19
CA LEU A 146 2.93 10.32 10.12
C LEU A 146 3.43 8.88 10.20
N HIS A 147 4.60 8.71 10.82
CA HIS A 147 5.26 7.42 11.02
C HIS A 147 5.74 6.76 9.73
N ALA A 148 6.18 7.57 8.78
CA ALA A 148 6.93 7.09 7.62
C ALA A 148 8.39 6.79 8.01
N ILE A 149 9.00 5.84 7.31
CA ILE A 149 10.43 5.54 7.44
C ILE A 149 11.10 5.69 6.08
N TYR A 150 12.07 6.58 6.00
CA TYR A 150 12.87 6.83 4.81
C TYR A 150 14.06 5.89 4.70
N HIS A 151 14.93 5.83 5.72
CA HIS A 151 16.16 5.03 5.62
C HIS A 151 16.69 4.53 6.97
N ARG A 152 16.00 3.55 7.55
CA ARG A 152 16.33 2.98 8.86
C ARG A 152 17.79 2.50 9.03
N PRO A 153 18.42 1.78 8.08
CA PRO A 153 19.81 1.31 8.26
C PRO A 153 20.86 2.41 8.34
N ASN A 154 20.61 3.57 7.72
CA ASN A 154 21.55 4.70 7.74
C ASN A 154 21.22 5.69 8.86
N GLY A 155 20.13 5.48 9.60
CA GLY A 155 19.72 6.34 10.72
C GLY A 155 19.37 7.77 10.29
N TRP A 156 18.75 7.93 9.12
CA TRP A 156 18.37 9.25 8.59
C TRP A 156 17.06 9.79 9.17
N ASP A 157 16.24 8.90 9.74
CA ASP A 157 14.93 9.23 10.28
C ASP A 157 15.04 9.90 11.66
N TYR A 158 14.17 10.88 11.92
CA TYR A 158 14.10 11.59 13.20
C TYR A 158 13.68 10.66 14.33
N VAL A 159 14.47 10.70 15.42
CA VAL A 159 14.15 10.02 16.68
C VAL A 159 13.75 11.08 17.70
N PRO A 160 12.45 11.15 18.09
CA PRO A 160 12.00 12.09 19.11
C PRO A 160 12.72 11.89 20.45
N GLN A 161 12.88 12.98 21.21
CA GLN A 161 13.49 12.91 22.54
C GLN A 161 12.75 11.91 23.44
N GLY A 162 13.49 10.96 24.02
CA GLY A 162 12.94 9.90 24.87
C GLY A 162 12.53 8.64 24.11
N SER A 163 12.46 8.67 22.78
CA SER A 163 12.24 7.49 21.95
C SER A 163 13.53 6.70 21.70
N LYS A 164 13.39 5.39 21.49
CA LYS A 164 14.50 4.51 21.03
C LYS A 164 14.48 4.25 19.52
N ILE A 165 13.38 4.58 18.86
CA ILE A 165 13.13 4.35 17.45
C ILE A 165 12.58 5.61 16.79
N PRO A 166 12.78 5.80 15.49
CA PRO A 166 12.16 6.91 14.76
C PRO A 166 10.65 6.75 14.73
N ASN A 167 9.95 7.87 14.83
CA ASN A 167 8.51 7.97 14.68
C ASN A 167 8.10 9.44 14.52
N GLY A 168 6.91 9.67 13.98
CA GLY A 168 6.33 11.00 13.87
C GLY A 168 6.73 11.78 12.62
N GLU A 169 7.65 11.27 11.79
CA GLU A 169 7.93 11.89 10.49
C GLU A 169 6.88 11.56 9.44
N ALA A 170 6.64 12.52 8.55
CA ALA A 170 5.96 12.30 7.28
C ALA A 170 6.97 12.29 6.13
N CYS A 171 6.53 11.77 4.99
CA CYS A 171 7.29 11.80 3.75
C CYS A 171 6.41 12.19 2.56
N MET A 172 7.02 12.78 1.54
CA MET A 172 6.28 13.31 0.39
C MET A 172 5.52 12.22 -0.38
N TRP A 173 6.10 11.03 -0.56
CA TRP A 173 5.42 9.92 -1.23
C TRP A 173 4.27 9.37 -0.39
N GLY A 174 4.42 9.31 0.94
CA GLY A 174 3.33 8.92 1.84
C GLY A 174 2.14 9.87 1.72
N ASP A 175 2.39 11.19 1.75
CA ASP A 175 1.34 12.20 1.61
C ASP A 175 0.68 12.18 0.22
N TYR A 176 1.47 11.99 -0.84
CA TYR A 176 0.95 11.82 -2.20
C TYR A 176 -0.02 10.64 -2.27
N HIS A 177 0.41 9.46 -1.80
CA HIS A 177 -0.39 8.24 -1.86
C HIS A 177 -1.59 8.27 -0.92
N ALA A 178 -1.51 8.96 0.23
CA ALA A 178 -2.65 9.22 1.10
C ALA A 178 -3.71 10.07 0.41
N ARG A 179 -3.30 11.12 -0.29
CA ARG A 179 -4.22 11.95 -1.08
C ARG A 179 -4.79 11.17 -2.27
N GLU A 180 -3.98 10.37 -2.93
CA GLU A 180 -4.38 9.58 -4.09
C GLU A 180 -5.41 8.49 -3.72
N VAL A 181 -5.19 7.73 -2.64
CA VAL A 181 -6.15 6.72 -2.19
C VAL A 181 -7.47 7.34 -1.73
N ALA A 182 -7.42 8.53 -1.09
CA ALA A 182 -8.62 9.27 -0.70
C ALA A 182 -9.42 9.73 -1.94
N LEU A 183 -8.75 10.28 -2.96
CA LEU A 183 -9.40 10.65 -4.23
C LEU A 183 -9.99 9.43 -4.93
N TYR A 184 -9.24 8.33 -4.98
CA TYR A 184 -9.66 7.07 -5.57
C TYR A 184 -10.95 6.54 -4.92
N LEU A 185 -10.99 6.46 -3.58
CA LEU A 185 -12.16 6.01 -2.85
C LEU A 185 -13.34 6.99 -2.96
N GLN A 186 -13.08 8.30 -2.91
CA GLN A 186 -14.12 9.32 -3.11
C GLN A 186 -14.80 9.15 -4.47
N ARG A 187 -14.02 9.00 -5.55
CA ARG A 187 -14.57 8.78 -6.90
C ARG A 187 -15.42 7.52 -6.97
N LEU A 188 -14.98 6.44 -6.34
CA LEU A 188 -15.76 5.20 -6.28
C LEU A 188 -17.08 5.38 -5.52
N LEU A 189 -17.06 6.06 -4.37
CA LEU A 189 -18.26 6.32 -3.57
C LEU A 189 -19.26 7.23 -4.29
N ASN A 190 -18.76 8.18 -5.06
CA ASN A 190 -19.57 9.12 -5.83
C ASN A 190 -20.00 8.57 -7.20
N ASN A 191 -19.60 7.35 -7.57
CA ASN A 191 -19.79 6.79 -8.93
C ASN A 191 -19.21 7.69 -10.05
N GLU A 192 -18.07 8.33 -9.79
CA GLU A 192 -17.34 9.12 -10.77
C GLU A 192 -16.46 8.23 -11.67
N ILE A 193 -15.79 8.84 -12.65
CA ILE A 193 -14.86 8.13 -13.54
C ILE A 193 -13.74 7.49 -12.70
N TYR A 194 -13.57 6.17 -12.89
CA TYR A 194 -12.53 5.39 -12.23
C TYR A 194 -11.15 5.99 -12.44
N TYR A 195 -10.37 6.12 -11.37
CA TYR A 195 -9.06 6.74 -11.42
C TYR A 195 -7.96 5.69 -11.68
N THR A 196 -7.20 5.89 -12.76
CA THR A 196 -6.01 5.09 -13.12
C THR A 196 -4.78 6.00 -13.28
N PHE A 197 -3.58 5.44 -13.15
CA PHE A 197 -2.34 6.22 -13.36
C PHE A 197 -2.17 6.72 -14.80
N PHE A 198 -2.85 6.10 -15.77
CA PHE A 198 -2.86 6.46 -17.18
C PHE A 198 -4.11 7.28 -17.58
N SER A 199 -4.91 7.71 -16.61
CA SER A 199 -6.03 8.62 -16.87
C SER A 199 -5.51 9.99 -17.34
N GLY A 200 -6.06 10.51 -18.44
CA GLY A 200 -5.67 11.83 -18.97
C GLY A 200 -4.42 11.82 -19.85
N VAL A 201 -3.94 10.64 -20.24
CA VAL A 201 -3.04 10.49 -21.39
C VAL A 201 -3.95 10.39 -22.62
N ASP A 202 -3.99 11.44 -23.45
CA ASP A 202 -4.68 11.38 -24.73
C ASP A 202 -3.93 10.38 -25.64
N ASN A 203 -4.68 9.44 -26.22
CA ASN A 203 -4.16 8.61 -27.29
C ASN A 203 -4.25 9.44 -28.59
N ASP A 204 -3.18 10.16 -28.92
CA ASP A 204 -2.99 10.75 -30.25
C ASP A 204 -2.95 9.67 -31.35
#